data_AF-A0A1F4ASB5-F1
#
_entry.id   AF-A0A1F4ASB5-F1
#
_cell.length_a   1.000
_cell.length_b   1.000
_cell.length_c   1.000
_cell.angle_alpha   90.00
_cell.angle_beta   90.00
_cell.angle_gamma   90.00
#
_symmetry.space_group_name_H-M   'P 1'
#
loop_
_entity.id
_entity.type
_entity.pdbx_description
1 polymer ?
#
loop_
_entity_poly.entity_id
_entity_poly.type
_entity_poly.pdbx_seq_one_letter_code
_entity_poly.pdbx_strand_id
1 'polypeptide(L)' 'MVGRRRRNIAVENKTSRFTILIDPRKKKLFLEICAEMDLTPSQVVRQLIREYLIGHSAGRELPEWLMKAAAGKTPRE' A
#
# COMPACT_ATOMS: atom_id res chain seq x y z
N MET A 1 14.24 32.38 5.78
CA MET A 1 13.47 31.50 6.68
C MET A 1 12.19 31.07 5.98
N VAL A 2 12.13 29.84 5.47
CA VAL A 2 10.86 29.25 5.02
C VAL A 2 10.72 27.92 5.73
N GLY A 3 9.87 27.91 6.77
CA GLY A 3 9.57 26.74 7.57
C GLY A 3 8.98 25.64 6.68
N ARG A 4 9.73 24.54 6.52
CA ARG A 4 9.18 23.29 6.02
C ARG A 4 8.06 22.87 6.97
N ARG A 5 6.81 23.12 6.59
CA ARG A 5 5.63 22.52 7.21
C ARG A 5 5.78 21.01 7.09
N ARG A 6 6.34 20.37 8.13
CA ARG A 6 6.22 18.93 8.34
C ARG A 6 4.73 18.65 8.49
N ARG A 7 4.11 18.13 7.44
CA ARG A 7 2.74 17.60 7.53
C ARG A 7 2.77 16.51 8.58
N ASN A 8 2.09 16.74 9.68
CA ASN A 8 1.88 15.80 10.76
C ASN A 8 0.93 14.72 10.21
N ILE A 9 1.49 13.65 9.65
CA ILE A 9 0.71 12.47 9.29
C ILE A 9 0.40 11.83 10.63
N ALA A 10 -0.82 11.98 11.12
CA ALA A 10 -1.29 11.29 12.32
C ALA A 10 -1.22 9.78 12.04
N VAL A 11 -0.14 9.16 12.48
CA VAL A 11 0.06 7.71 12.42
C VAL A 11 -0.63 7.13 13.64
N GLU A 12 -1.95 6.93 13.54
CA GLU A 12 -2.66 6.08 14.49
C GLU A 12 -2.34 4.61 14.13
N ASN A 13 -1.19 4.13 14.62
CA ASN A 13 -0.69 2.77 14.41
C ASN A 13 -1.49 1.76 15.25
N LYS A 14 -2.66 1.34 14.76
CA LYS A 14 -3.16 -0.02 15.03
C LYS A 14 -2.70 -0.93 13.90
N THR A 15 -1.38 -1.12 13.79
CA THR A 15 -0.79 -2.07 12.84
C THR A 15 -1.18 -3.49 13.23
N SER A 16 -2.23 -4.01 12.60
CA SER A 16 -2.62 -5.41 12.76
C SER A 16 -1.66 -6.29 11.94
N ARG A 17 -1.16 -7.38 12.53
CA ARG A 17 -0.31 -8.34 11.81
C ARG A 17 -1.18 -9.15 10.84
N PHE A 18 -0.74 -9.24 9.59
CA PHE A 18 -1.40 -10.04 8.56
C PHE A 18 -0.45 -11.17 8.14
N THR A 19 -0.81 -12.41 8.49
CA THR A 19 -0.03 -13.61 8.17
C THR A 19 -0.73 -14.37 7.06
N ILE A 20 -0.02 -14.64 5.96
CA ILE A 20 -0.51 -15.44 4.83
C ILE A 20 0.43 -16.63 4.63
N LEU A 21 -0.14 -17.81 4.43
CA LEU A 21 0.60 -18.96 3.93
C LEU A 21 0.66 -18.89 2.40
N ILE A 22 1.87 -18.86 1.87
CA ILE A 22 2.12 -18.84 0.43
C ILE A 22 3.16 -19.91 0.11
N ASP A 23 3.04 -20.51 -1.07
CA ASP A 23 3.99 -21.48 -1.59
C ASP A 23 5.43 -20.90 -1.58
N PRO A 24 6.44 -21.69 -1.17
CA PRO A 24 7.83 -21.21 -1.05
C PRO A 24 8.43 -20.74 -2.38
N ARG A 25 8.04 -21.33 -3.52
CA ARG A 25 8.52 -20.91 -4.84
C ARG A 25 7.93 -19.55 -5.22
N LYS A 26 6.63 -19.36 -4.95
CA LYS A 26 5.96 -18.06 -5.18
C LYS A 26 6.51 -16.97 -4.26
N LYS A 27 6.79 -17.29 -2.99
CA LYS A 27 7.44 -16.37 -2.05
C LYS A 27 8.80 -15.90 -2.57
N LYS A 28 9.63 -16.83 -3.06
CA LYS A 28 10.96 -16.50 -3.58
C LYS A 28 10.88 -15.54 -4.76
N LEU A 29 10.07 -15.86 -5.76
CA LEU A 29 9.86 -14.99 -6.94
C LEU A 29 9.32 -13.61 -6.53
N PHE A 30 8.37 -13.57 -5.60
CA PHE A 30 7.83 -12.30 -5.10
C PHE A 30 8.90 -11.44 -4.43
N LEU A 31 9.78 -12.05 -3.64
CA LEU A 31 10.89 -11.35 -3.00
C LEU A 31 11.94 -10.87 -4.01
N GLU A 32 12.26 -11.66 -5.03
CA GLU A 32 13.18 -11.28 -6.11
C GLU A 32 12.65 -10.07 -6.87
N ILE A 33 11.38 -10.11 -7.31
CA ILE A 33 10.72 -8.99 -7.99
C ILE A 33 10.68 -7.73 -7.11
N CYS A 34 10.39 -7.89 -5.81
CA CYS A 34 10.42 -6.77 -4.87
C CYS A 34 11.83 -6.17 -4.74
N ALA A 35 12.87 -7.00 -4.72
CA ALA A 35 14.25 -6.57 -4.64
C ALA A 35 14.71 -5.84 -5.92
N GLU A 36 14.31 -6.31 -7.10
CA GLU A 36 14.62 -5.66 -8.38
C GLU A 36 14.02 -4.25 -8.50
N MET A 37 12.88 -4.01 -7.84
CA MET A 37 12.18 -2.72 -7.87
C MET A 37 12.48 -1.81 -6.66
N ASP A 38 13.42 -2.19 -5.78
CA ASP A 38 13.71 -1.48 -4.52
C ASP A 38 12.47 -1.28 -3.62
N LEU A 39 11.52 -2.23 -3.65
CA LEU A 39 10.29 -2.18 -2.88
C LEU A 39 10.29 -3.20 -1.76
N THR A 40 9.75 -2.83 -0.59
CA THR A 40 9.53 -3.81 0.46
C THR A 40 8.28 -4.65 0.15
N PRO A 41 8.29 -5.97 0.44
CA PRO A 41 7.13 -6.85 0.28
C PRO A 41 5.86 -6.29 0.94
N SER A 42 6.02 -5.70 2.12
CA SER A 42 4.96 -5.05 2.89
C SER A 42 4.33 -3.85 2.18
N GLN A 43 5.09 -3.09 1.38
CA GLN A 43 4.56 -1.98 0.59
C GLN A 43 3.75 -2.50 -0.59
N VAL A 44 4.26 -3.52 -1.29
CA VAL A 44 3.58 -4.15 -2.43
C VAL A 44 2.28 -4.80 -1.99
N VAL A 45 2.29 -5.60 -0.91
CA VAL A 45 1.08 -6.23 -0.37
C VAL A 45 0.03 -5.18 0.04
N ARG A 46 0.44 -4.07 0.68
CA ARG A 46 -0.49 -2.98 1.01
C ARG A 46 -1.08 -2.29 -0.21
N GLN A 47 -0.34 -2.21 -1.32
CA GLN A 47 -0.84 -1.65 -2.57
C GLN A 47 -1.86 -2.61 -3.19
N LEU A 48 -1.52 -3.90 -3.28
CA LEU A 48 -2.40 -4.94 -3.81
C LEU A 48 -3.71 -5.02 -3.03
N ILE A 49 -3.66 -4.97 -1.69
CA ILE A 49 -4.87 -4.96 -0.85
C ILE A 49 -5.75 -3.75 -1.18
N ARG A 50 -5.17 -2.56 -1.34
CA ARG A 50 -5.93 -1.34 -1.66
C ARG A 50 -6.58 -1.44 -3.04
N GLU A 51 -5.83 -1.86 -4.05
CA GLU A 51 -6.34 -2.03 -5.41
C GLU A 51 -7.45 -3.08 -5.47
N TYR A 52 -7.28 -4.19 -4.74
CA TYR A 52 -8.29 -5.24 -4.62
C TYR A 52 -9.57 -4.73 -3.94
N LEU A 53 -9.46 -3.99 -2.83
CA LEU A 53 -10.62 -3.40 -2.15
C LEU A 53 -11.38 -2.41 -3.04
N ILE A 54 -10.67 -1.62 -3.84
CA ILE A 54 -11.28 -0.66 -4.77
C ILE A 54 -11.98 -1.39 -5.92
N GLY A 55 -11.27 -2.32 -6.57
CA GLY A 55 -11.78 -3.06 -7.74
C GLY A 55 -12.91 -4.03 -7.41
N HIS A 56 -12.97 -4.55 -6.18
CA HIS A 56 -14.00 -5.49 -5.72
C HIS A 56 -15.06 -4.85 -4.82
N SER A 57 -15.13 -3.53 -4.78
CA SER A 57 -16.07 -2.81 -3.90
C SER A 57 -17.55 -3.06 -4.23
N ALA A 58 -17.89 -3.57 -5.43
CA ALA A 58 -19.22 -4.05 -5.80
C ALA A 58 -20.39 -3.14 -5.36
N GLY A 59 -20.18 -1.81 -5.38
CA GLY A 59 -21.18 -0.82 -4.95
C GLY A 59 -21.23 -0.50 -3.45
N ARG A 60 -20.29 -0.99 -2.63
CA ARG A 60 -20.12 -0.54 -1.25
C ARG A 60 -19.44 0.83 -1.21
N GLU A 61 -19.97 1.70 -0.36
CA GLU A 61 -19.34 2.97 -0.03
C GLU A 61 -17.97 2.72 0.58
N LEU A 62 -16.92 3.07 -0.16
CA LEU A 62 -15.56 3.03 0.34
C LEU A 62 -15.28 4.34 1.09
N PRO A 63 -14.64 4.27 2.27
CA PRO A 63 -14.34 5.46 3.03
C PRO A 63 -13.32 6.34 2.31
N GLU A 64 -13.44 7.66 2.47
CA GLU A 64 -12.65 8.64 1.71
C GLU A 64 -11.13 8.47 1.86
N TRP A 65 -10.65 8.01 3.02
CA TRP A 65 -9.22 7.77 3.26
C TRP A 65 -8.64 6.69 2.33
N LEU A 66 -9.45 5.73 1.88
CA LEU A 66 -9.05 4.68 0.96
C LEU A 66 -9.00 5.20 -0.49
N MET A 67 -9.98 6.01 -0.89
CA MET A 67 -10.03 6.62 -2.23
C MET A 67 -8.95 7.71 -2.41
N LYS A 68 -8.71 8.52 -1.38
CA LYS A 68 -7.67 9.57 -1.40
C LYS A 68 -6.26 9.00 -1.49
N ALA A 69 -6.03 7.80 -0.92
CA ALA A 69 -4.77 7.08 -1.05
C ALA A 69 -4.54 6.53 -2.48
N ALA A 70 -5.61 6.29 -3.25
CA ALA A 70 -5.50 5.90 -4.66
C ALA A 70 -5.24 7.10 -5.58
N ALA A 71 -5.83 8.26 -5.28
CA ALA A 71 -5.64 9.50 -6.03
C ALA A 71 -4.24 10.13 -5.87
N GLY A 72 -3.42 9.63 -4.95
CA GLY A 72 -2.08 10.17 -4.65
C GLY A 72 -0.96 9.78 -5.61
N LYS A 73 -1.23 8.98 -6.66
CA LYS A 73 -0.26 8.70 -7.74
C LYS A 73 -0.64 9.48 -9.00
N THR A 74 -0.43 10.79 -8.97
CA THR A 74 -0.02 11.48 -10.20
C THR A 74 1.42 11.08 -10.48
N PRO A 75 1.74 10.51 -11.65
CA PRO A 75 3.13 10.34 -12.08
C PRO A 75 3.80 11.72 -12.04
N ARG A 76 4.83 11.88 -11.21
CA ARG A 76 5.80 12.93 -11.43
C ARG A 76 6.78 12.36 -12.45
N GLU A 77 6.65 12.87 -13.68
CA GLU A 77 7.57 12.82 -14.85
C GLU A 77 8.52 11.63 -14.97
#